data_AF-A0A1L9GWS7-F1
#
_entry.id   AF-A0A1L9GWS7-F1
#
_cell.length_a   1.000
_cell.length_b   1.000
_cell.length_c   1.000
_cell.angle_alpha   90.00
_cell.angle_beta   90.00
_cell.angle_gamma   90.00
#
_symmetry.space_group_name_H-M   'P 1'
#
loop_
_entity.id
_entity.type
_entity.pdbx_description
1 polymer ?
#
loop_
_entity_poly.entity_id
_entity_poly.type
_entity_poly.pdbx_seq_one_letter_code
_entity_poly.pdbx_strand_id
1 'polypeptide(L)'
;MNYAREHIKRYWVFAYRRALGISMFTFAIALAVGMLFTSMLSNIFFLSPLAAVLFWAVLIVITILTLTVSFFDAHVSTIKFMNMEERHTHSKYTGIWIFSLVIGALVFILPAIFSQDYGVEPVILLFSFGGILWVLYASVRALFKHSYFEIAYGASVLWIIFVIGIAFVSGVSGGLSSSQSIAVTFISMASLIVVFASMGITMMFKSTKEFVVDFENVMRAIEGRPELAVKNFDNAVAGKPHRSARRSSAKGSKSRKRKSR
;
A
#
# COMPACT_ATOMS: atom_id res chain seq x y z
N MET A 1 -14.46 -2.13 -5.39
CA MET A 1 -14.88 -3.48 -4.93
C MET A 1 -16.40 -3.56 -5.01
N ASN A 2 -16.97 -4.04 -6.13
CA ASN A 2 -18.44 -4.16 -6.25
C ASN A 2 -18.99 -5.38 -5.51
N TYR A 3 -18.12 -6.35 -5.19
CA TYR A 3 -18.49 -7.65 -4.63
C TYR A 3 -18.61 -7.67 -3.10
N ALA A 4 -18.18 -6.62 -2.39
CA ALA A 4 -18.14 -6.60 -0.91
C ALA A 4 -19.15 -5.61 -0.33
N ARG A 5 -19.62 -5.87 0.90
CA ARG A 5 -20.42 -4.90 1.68
C ARG A 5 -19.65 -3.61 1.98
N GLU A 6 -20.37 -2.50 2.13
CA GLU A 6 -19.76 -1.16 2.24
C GLU A 6 -18.83 -0.99 3.46
N HIS A 7 -19.19 -1.53 4.63
CA HIS A 7 -18.32 -1.51 5.81
C HIS A 7 -17.02 -2.29 5.60
N ILE A 8 -17.05 -3.38 4.83
CA ILE A 8 -15.86 -4.17 4.50
C ILE A 8 -14.96 -3.37 3.55
N LYS A 9 -15.53 -2.66 2.57
CA LYS A 9 -14.75 -1.80 1.68
C LYS A 9 -14.02 -0.71 2.45
N ARG A 10 -14.71 -0.03 3.37
CA ARG A 10 -14.10 1.02 4.20
C ARG A 10 -12.98 0.47 5.07
N TYR A 11 -13.23 -0.66 5.72
CA TYR A 11 -12.21 -1.33 6.54
C TYR A 11 -11.00 -1.79 5.71
N TRP A 12 -11.23 -2.34 4.52
CA TRP A 12 -10.17 -2.71 3.58
C TRP A 12 -9.33 -1.50 3.18
N VAL A 13 -9.96 -0.38 2.82
CA VAL A 13 -9.27 0.87 2.48
C VAL A 13 -8.39 1.32 3.65
N PHE A 14 -8.94 1.34 4.87
CA PHE A 14 -8.19 1.70 6.07
C PHE A 14 -6.99 0.77 6.31
N ALA A 15 -7.22 -0.54 6.35
CA ALA A 15 -6.20 -1.54 6.67
C ALA A 15 -5.06 -1.54 5.64
N TYR A 16 -5.41 -1.52 4.35
CA TYR A 16 -4.42 -1.50 3.27
C TYR A 16 -3.71 -0.15 3.15
N ARG A 17 -4.38 0.99 3.41
CA ARG A 17 -3.71 2.29 3.48
C ARG A 17 -2.68 2.33 4.60
N ARG A 18 -3.02 1.80 5.78
CA ARG A 18 -2.10 1.71 6.91
C ARG A 18 -0.91 0.80 6.58
N ALA A 19 -1.17 -0.39 6.03
CA ALA A 19 -0.10 -1.31 5.63
C ALA A 19 0.83 -0.70 4.59
N LEU A 20 0.28 -0.04 3.56
CA LEU A 20 1.04 0.73 2.57
C LEU A 20 1.84 1.86 3.23
N GLY A 21 1.23 2.61 4.16
CA GLY A 21 1.90 3.70 4.86
C GLY A 21 3.11 3.23 5.68
N ILE A 22 2.94 2.17 6.47
CA ILE A 22 4.03 1.52 7.22
C ILE A 22 5.11 1.03 6.26
N SER A 23 4.71 0.36 5.18
CA SER A 23 5.60 -0.17 4.15
C SER A 23 6.52 0.90 3.55
N MET A 24 5.95 2.02 3.12
CA MET A 24 6.70 3.13 2.53
C MET A 24 7.63 3.80 3.55
N PHE A 25 7.16 3.95 4.79
CA PHE A 25 7.96 4.55 5.86
C PHE A 25 9.13 3.65 6.29
N THR A 26 8.91 2.35 6.46
CA THR A 26 9.97 1.38 6.75
C THR A 26 11.00 1.34 5.63
N PHE A 27 10.57 1.34 4.37
CA PHE A 27 11.48 1.43 3.23
C PHE A 27 12.34 2.69 3.27
N ALA A 28 11.75 3.85 3.57
CA ALA A 28 12.49 5.10 3.67
C ALA A 28 13.54 5.08 4.80
N ILE A 29 13.20 4.51 5.96
CA ILE A 29 14.14 4.33 7.07
C ILE A 29 15.26 3.37 6.68
N ALA A 30 14.92 2.22 6.08
CA ALA A 30 15.91 1.24 5.66
C ALA A 30 16.88 1.84 4.63
N LEU A 31 16.37 2.63 3.68
CA LEU A 31 17.20 3.34 2.71
C LEU A 31 18.10 4.39 3.37
N ALA A 32 17.57 5.18 4.31
CA ALA A 32 18.34 6.18 5.05
C ALA A 32 19.46 5.55 5.91
N VAL A 33 19.14 4.49 6.66
CA VAL A 33 20.11 3.71 7.44
C VAL A 33 21.15 3.08 6.52
N GLY A 34 20.69 2.53 5.38
CA GLY A 34 21.51 2.01 4.29
C GLY A 34 22.59 2.99 3.84
N MET A 35 22.17 4.21 3.53
CA MET A 35 23.06 5.28 3.09
C MET A 35 24.01 5.77 4.18
N LEU A 36 23.50 6.02 5.39
CA LEU A 36 24.32 6.50 6.50
C LEU A 36 25.41 5.50 6.84
N PHE A 37 25.07 4.21 6.89
CA PHE A 37 26.04 3.16 7.15
C PHE A 37 27.08 3.07 6.03
N THR A 38 26.65 3.05 4.76
CA THR A 38 27.57 3.03 3.61
C THR A 38 28.53 4.23 3.63
N SER A 39 28.01 5.43 3.95
CA SER A 39 28.83 6.65 4.07
C SER A 39 29.82 6.58 5.24
N MET A 40 29.39 6.18 6.43
CA MET A 40 30.28 6.07 7.60
C MET A 40 31.39 5.04 7.35
N LEU A 41 31.06 3.92 6.72
CA LEU A 41 32.02 2.87 6.46
C LEU A 41 33.05 3.23 5.39
N SER A 42 32.64 3.97 4.35
CA SER A 42 33.57 4.47 3.32
C SER A 42 34.63 5.44 3.88
N ASN A 43 34.31 6.13 4.98
CA ASN A 43 35.19 7.14 5.58
C ASN A 43 36.04 6.63 6.76
N ILE A 44 35.64 5.52 7.42
CA ILE A 44 36.23 5.13 8.71
C ILE A 44 36.94 3.77 8.65
N PHE A 45 36.46 2.80 7.85
CA PHE A 45 36.82 1.40 8.05
C PHE A 45 37.41 0.66 6.84
N PHE A 46 37.66 1.33 5.69
CA PHE A 46 38.17 0.69 4.46
C PHE A 46 37.52 -0.69 4.24
N LEU A 47 36.20 -0.69 4.11
CA LEU A 47 35.43 -1.93 4.18
C LEU A 47 35.74 -2.87 3.00
N SER A 48 35.73 -4.18 3.26
CA SER A 48 35.62 -5.15 2.18
C SER A 48 34.26 -4.93 1.49
N PRO A 49 34.20 -4.87 0.15
CA PRO A 49 32.94 -4.76 -0.60
C PRO A 49 31.89 -5.79 -0.18
N LEU A 50 32.34 -6.95 0.30
CA LEU A 50 31.50 -8.03 0.83
C LEU A 50 30.67 -7.60 2.04
N ALA A 51 31.23 -6.87 3.01
CA ALA A 51 30.49 -6.47 4.20
C ALA A 51 29.40 -5.42 3.90
N ALA A 52 29.61 -4.56 2.90
CA ALA A 52 28.59 -3.62 2.42
C ALA A 52 27.44 -4.37 1.74
N VAL A 53 27.76 -5.34 0.87
CA VAL A 53 26.78 -6.20 0.21
C VAL A 53 25.95 -6.99 1.25
N LEU A 54 26.59 -7.59 2.25
CA LEU A 54 25.91 -8.34 3.30
C LEU A 54 24.97 -7.46 4.11
N PHE A 55 25.39 -6.24 4.45
CA PHE A 55 24.54 -5.29 5.17
C PHE A 55 23.29 -4.89 4.36
N TRP A 56 23.46 -4.56 3.08
CA TRP A 56 22.32 -4.26 2.20
C TRP A 56 21.39 -5.47 2.04
N ALA A 57 21.94 -6.69 1.93
CA ALA A 57 21.14 -7.90 1.87
C ALA A 57 20.29 -8.09 3.14
N VAL A 58 20.87 -7.87 4.33
CA VAL A 58 20.13 -7.94 5.60
C VAL A 58 19.02 -6.87 5.66
N LEU A 59 19.31 -5.63 5.27
CA LEU A 59 18.29 -4.57 5.23
C LEU A 59 17.15 -4.90 4.27
N ILE A 60 17.45 -5.45 3.10
CA ILE A 60 16.44 -5.88 2.13
C ILE A 60 15.57 -6.99 2.74
N VAL A 61 16.17 -7.99 3.39
CA VAL A 61 15.43 -9.08 4.04
C VAL A 61 14.50 -8.54 5.14
N ILE A 62 15.00 -7.68 6.03
CA ILE A 62 14.19 -7.07 7.10
C ILE A 62 13.02 -6.29 6.48
N THR A 63 13.28 -5.50 5.45
CA THR A 63 12.25 -4.71 4.77
C THR A 63 11.18 -5.62 4.16
N ILE A 64 11.56 -6.67 3.43
CA ILE A 64 10.63 -7.64 2.83
C ILE A 64 9.79 -8.34 3.90
N LEU A 65 10.39 -8.72 5.03
CA LEU A 65 9.66 -9.33 6.14
C LEU A 65 8.63 -8.37 6.73
N THR A 66 9.01 -7.11 7.01
CA THR A 66 8.08 -6.10 7.53
C THR A 66 6.93 -5.83 6.56
N LEU A 67 7.23 -5.73 5.26
CA LEU A 67 6.23 -5.59 4.19
C LEU A 67 5.25 -6.76 4.20
N THR A 68 5.78 -7.99 4.17
CA THR A 68 4.97 -9.21 4.10
C THR A 68 4.06 -9.35 5.31
N VAL A 69 4.58 -9.12 6.51
CA VAL A 69 3.80 -9.16 7.75
C VAL A 69 2.69 -8.11 7.76
N SER A 70 2.99 -6.88 7.36
CA SER A 70 2.01 -5.78 7.33
C SER A 70 0.86 -6.06 6.35
N PHE A 71 1.18 -6.60 5.16
CA PHE A 71 0.17 -6.95 4.17
C PHE A 71 -0.62 -8.20 4.54
N PHE A 72 0.03 -9.20 5.13
CA PHE A 72 -0.64 -10.40 5.61
C PHE A 72 -1.63 -10.06 6.72
N ASP A 73 -1.23 -9.25 7.69
CA ASP A 73 -2.11 -8.79 8.76
C ASP A 73 -3.30 -8.00 8.23
N ALA A 74 -3.08 -7.06 7.30
CA ALA A 74 -4.16 -6.32 6.65
C ALA A 74 -5.13 -7.24 5.89
N HIS A 75 -4.61 -8.25 5.19
CA HIS A 75 -5.43 -9.21 4.46
C HIS A 75 -6.26 -10.07 5.42
N VAL A 76 -5.63 -10.71 6.40
CA VAL A 76 -6.27 -11.60 7.39
C VAL A 76 -7.33 -10.84 8.18
N SER A 77 -7.00 -9.63 8.63
CA SER A 77 -7.93 -8.76 9.35
C SER A 77 -9.16 -8.42 8.52
N THR A 78 -9.00 -8.19 7.21
CA THR A 78 -10.13 -7.87 6.32
C THR A 78 -11.00 -9.10 6.05
N ILE A 79 -10.42 -10.25 5.70
CA ILE A 79 -11.19 -11.46 5.33
C ILE A 79 -11.97 -12.06 6.50
N LYS A 80 -11.64 -11.72 7.74
CA LYS A 80 -12.36 -12.16 8.95
C LYS A 80 -13.81 -11.68 8.95
N PHE A 81 -14.10 -10.55 8.31
CA PHE A 81 -15.44 -9.95 8.26
C PHE A 81 -16.23 -10.28 6.98
N MET A 82 -15.62 -11.05 6.06
CA MET A 82 -16.22 -11.44 4.78
C MET A 82 -16.95 -12.78 4.90
N ASN A 83 -18.04 -12.94 4.14
CA ASN A 83 -18.63 -14.26 3.92
C ASN A 83 -17.77 -15.08 2.93
N MET A 84 -18.12 -16.35 2.69
CA MET A 84 -17.32 -17.26 1.85
C MET A 84 -17.19 -16.80 0.40
N GLU A 85 -18.26 -16.26 -0.18
CA GLU A 85 -18.28 -15.79 -1.58
C GLU A 85 -17.42 -14.53 -1.74
N GLU A 86 -17.62 -13.54 -0.86
CA GLU A 86 -16.83 -12.31 -0.78
C GLU A 86 -15.35 -12.62 -0.59
N ARG A 87 -15.02 -13.56 0.30
CA ARG A 87 -13.64 -13.98 0.58
C ARG A 87 -12.99 -14.58 -0.66
N HIS A 88 -13.67 -15.51 -1.34
CA HIS A 88 -13.11 -16.15 -2.54
C HIS A 88 -12.84 -15.13 -3.65
N THR A 89 -13.79 -14.24 -3.93
CA THR A 89 -13.60 -13.17 -4.91
C THR A 89 -12.50 -12.20 -4.48
N HIS A 90 -12.45 -11.82 -3.20
CA HIS A 90 -11.42 -10.93 -2.67
C HIS A 90 -10.01 -11.51 -2.82
N SER A 91 -9.79 -12.75 -2.37
CA SER A 91 -8.50 -13.43 -2.49
C SER A 91 -8.05 -13.56 -3.94
N LYS A 92 -8.97 -13.82 -4.88
CA LYS A 92 -8.65 -13.82 -6.32
C LYS A 92 -8.15 -12.46 -6.81
N TYR A 93 -8.84 -11.37 -6.48
CA TYR A 93 -8.40 -10.02 -6.88
C TYR A 93 -7.08 -9.62 -6.21
N THR A 94 -6.88 -9.98 -4.94
CA THR A 94 -5.62 -9.74 -4.22
C THR A 94 -4.46 -10.53 -4.84
N GLY A 95 -4.69 -11.77 -5.27
CA GLY A 95 -3.68 -12.55 -6.00
C GLY A 95 -3.30 -11.90 -7.34
N ILE A 96 -4.27 -11.48 -8.14
CA ILE A 96 -4.04 -10.75 -9.40
C ILE A 96 -3.30 -9.44 -9.15
N TRP A 97 -3.66 -8.73 -8.09
CA TRP A 97 -3.02 -7.49 -7.69
C TRP A 97 -1.54 -7.68 -7.36
N ILE A 98 -1.21 -8.66 -6.50
CA ILE A 98 0.18 -8.98 -6.15
C ILE A 98 0.96 -9.39 -7.40
N PHE A 99 0.38 -10.23 -8.26
CA PHE A 99 1.03 -10.63 -9.52
C PHE A 99 1.33 -9.43 -10.43
N SER A 100 0.40 -8.48 -10.53
CA SER A 100 0.61 -7.23 -11.29
C SER A 100 1.75 -6.39 -10.72
N LEU A 101 1.87 -6.32 -9.38
CA LEU A 101 2.97 -5.62 -8.72
C LEU A 101 4.32 -6.28 -8.98
N VAL A 102 4.39 -7.62 -8.96
CA VAL A 102 5.63 -8.35 -9.23
C VAL A 102 6.08 -8.12 -10.68
N ILE A 103 5.19 -8.26 -11.65
CA ILE A 103 5.51 -7.98 -13.06
C ILE A 103 5.93 -6.53 -13.24
N GLY A 104 5.17 -5.59 -12.67
CA GLY A 104 5.49 -4.17 -12.74
C GLY A 104 6.87 -3.86 -12.16
N ALA A 105 7.18 -4.42 -10.98
CA ALA A 105 8.50 -4.29 -10.36
C ALA A 105 9.61 -4.82 -11.26
N LEU A 106 9.45 -6.02 -11.84
CA LEU A 106 10.43 -6.57 -12.77
C LEU A 106 10.64 -5.64 -13.97
N VAL A 107 9.56 -5.21 -14.63
CA VAL A 107 9.64 -4.34 -15.82
C VAL A 107 10.34 -3.01 -15.52
N PHE A 108 10.02 -2.37 -14.39
CA PHE A 108 10.59 -1.07 -14.04
C PHE A 108 11.99 -1.16 -13.41
N ILE A 109 12.41 -2.32 -12.90
CA ILE A 109 13.77 -2.53 -12.39
C ILE A 109 14.75 -2.88 -13.51
N LEU A 110 14.30 -3.48 -14.63
CA LEU A 110 15.17 -3.85 -15.75
C LEU A 110 16.10 -2.71 -16.22
N PRO A 111 15.63 -1.47 -16.45
CA PRO A 111 16.50 -0.37 -16.86
C PRO A 111 17.63 -0.06 -15.88
N ALA A 112 17.39 -0.22 -14.56
CA ALA A 112 18.41 -0.01 -13.54
C ALA A 112 19.50 -1.10 -13.59
N ILE A 113 19.13 -2.36 -13.90
CA ILE A 113 20.07 -3.48 -14.00
C ILE A 113 20.94 -3.38 -15.26
N PHE A 114 20.38 -2.92 -16.38
CA PHE A 114 21.07 -2.88 -17.67
C PHE A 114 21.76 -1.55 -17.98
N SER A 115 21.63 -0.55 -17.10
CA SER A 115 22.37 0.70 -17.22
C SER A 115 23.86 0.47 -16.90
N GLN A 116 24.70 0.47 -17.92
CA GLN A 116 26.16 0.34 -17.76
C GLN A 116 26.83 1.65 -17.32
N ASP A 117 26.07 2.75 -17.25
CA ASP A 117 26.59 4.09 -17.00
C ASP A 117 26.39 4.50 -15.54
N TYR A 118 27.47 4.40 -14.75
CA TYR A 118 27.48 4.64 -13.30
C TYR A 118 26.98 6.04 -12.89
N GLY A 119 27.06 7.03 -13.79
CA GLY A 119 26.57 8.40 -13.52
C GLY A 119 25.05 8.56 -13.65
N VAL A 120 24.38 7.66 -14.37
CA VAL A 120 22.94 7.75 -14.69
C VAL A 120 22.11 6.80 -13.84
N GLU A 121 22.73 5.75 -13.29
CA GLU A 121 22.09 4.73 -12.45
C GLU A 121 21.22 5.31 -11.30
N PRO A 122 21.68 6.30 -10.50
CA PRO A 122 20.86 6.85 -9.41
C PRO A 122 19.60 7.57 -9.91
N VAL A 123 19.68 8.19 -11.09
CA VAL A 123 18.54 8.87 -11.72
C VAL A 123 17.56 7.84 -12.25
N ILE A 124 18.04 6.74 -12.85
CA ILE A 124 17.20 5.64 -13.34
C ILE A 124 16.40 4.99 -12.20
N LEU A 125 16.96 4.92 -10.98
CA LEU A 125 16.22 4.44 -9.81
C LEU A 125 14.96 5.28 -9.53
N LEU A 126 14.99 6.60 -9.75
CA LEU A 126 13.81 7.45 -9.60
C LEU A 126 12.71 7.07 -10.60
N PHE A 127 13.08 6.77 -11.85
CA PHE A 127 12.15 6.25 -12.86
C PHE A 127 11.58 4.89 -12.43
N SER A 128 12.43 3.97 -11.99
CA SER A 128 12.03 2.63 -11.54
C SER A 128 11.02 2.70 -10.40
N PHE A 129 11.34 3.41 -9.33
CA PHE A 129 10.44 3.55 -8.18
C PHE A 129 9.17 4.34 -8.53
N GLY A 130 9.27 5.42 -9.31
CA GLY A 130 8.09 6.15 -9.78
C GLY A 130 7.16 5.29 -10.63
N GLY A 131 7.72 4.45 -11.50
CA GLY A 131 6.96 3.50 -12.31
C GLY A 131 6.27 2.42 -11.48
N ILE A 132 6.97 1.85 -10.49
CA ILE A 132 6.38 0.89 -9.55
C ILE A 132 5.20 1.51 -8.78
N LEU A 133 5.35 2.76 -8.33
CA LEU A 133 4.25 3.48 -7.66
C LEU A 133 3.06 3.73 -8.61
N TRP A 134 3.30 4.02 -9.89
CA TRP A 134 2.23 4.11 -10.89
C TRP A 134 1.51 2.78 -11.09
N VAL A 135 2.23 1.66 -11.19
CA VAL A 135 1.64 0.32 -11.28
C VAL A 135 0.79 0.03 -10.03
N LEU A 136 1.31 0.37 -8.86
CA LEU A 136 0.59 0.23 -7.60
C LEU A 136 -0.71 1.04 -7.58
N TYR A 137 -0.65 2.32 -7.95
CA TYR A 137 -1.83 3.18 -8.02
C TYR A 137 -2.85 2.67 -9.05
N ALA A 138 -2.41 2.38 -10.27
CA ALA A 138 -3.26 1.97 -11.38
C ALA A 138 -3.93 0.62 -11.10
N SER A 139 -3.18 -0.36 -10.57
CA SER A 139 -3.70 -1.69 -10.24
C SER A 139 -4.72 -1.63 -9.10
N VAL A 140 -4.49 -0.81 -8.06
CA VAL A 140 -5.47 -0.60 -7.00
C VAL A 140 -6.75 0.04 -7.55
N ARG A 141 -6.60 1.06 -8.41
CA ARG A 141 -7.73 1.73 -9.05
C ARG A 141 -8.52 0.80 -9.95
N ALA A 142 -7.85 -0.03 -10.74
CA ALA A 142 -8.49 -0.96 -11.66
C ALA A 142 -9.22 -2.10 -10.94
N LEU A 143 -8.55 -2.76 -9.98
CA LEU A 143 -9.08 -3.97 -9.33
C LEU A 143 -10.03 -3.64 -8.19
N PHE A 144 -9.70 -2.63 -7.38
CA PHE A 144 -10.43 -2.31 -6.16
C PHE A 144 -11.28 -1.04 -6.27
N LYS A 145 -11.20 -0.28 -7.37
CA LYS A 145 -11.94 0.98 -7.57
C LYS A 145 -11.72 2.00 -6.43
N HIS A 146 -10.53 1.97 -5.84
CA HIS A 146 -10.10 2.94 -4.83
C HIS A 146 -8.90 3.73 -5.36
N SER A 147 -8.70 4.95 -4.89
CA SER A 147 -7.60 5.80 -5.32
C SER A 147 -6.83 6.30 -4.11
N TYR A 148 -5.59 5.83 -3.99
CA TYR A 148 -4.62 6.36 -3.04
C TYR A 148 -3.84 7.48 -3.71
N PHE A 149 -4.32 8.72 -3.58
CA PHE A 149 -3.72 9.88 -4.24
C PHE A 149 -2.30 10.17 -3.76
N GLU A 150 -1.95 9.73 -2.56
CA GLU A 150 -0.59 9.83 -2.00
C GLU A 150 0.41 9.06 -2.87
N ILE A 151 -0.01 7.91 -3.42
CA ILE A 151 0.82 7.08 -4.31
C ILE A 151 1.03 7.77 -5.65
N ALA A 152 -0.04 8.29 -6.25
CA ALA A 152 0.06 9.01 -7.53
C ALA A 152 0.89 10.29 -7.39
N TYR A 153 0.76 11.01 -6.27
CA TYR A 153 1.57 12.18 -5.97
C TYR A 153 3.05 11.81 -5.88
N GLY A 154 3.42 10.81 -5.08
CA GLY A 154 4.80 10.37 -4.97
C GLY A 154 5.39 9.87 -6.29
N ALA A 155 4.62 9.10 -7.05
CA ALA A 155 5.02 8.66 -8.39
C ALA A 155 5.33 9.84 -9.31
N SER A 156 4.46 10.86 -9.30
CA SER A 156 4.63 12.06 -10.12
C SER A 156 5.86 12.87 -9.70
N VAL A 157 6.08 13.05 -8.39
CA VAL A 157 7.26 13.76 -7.87
C VAL A 157 8.56 13.06 -8.27
N LEU A 158 8.64 11.73 -8.10
CA LEU A 158 9.83 10.97 -8.52
C LEU A 158 10.09 11.08 -10.03
N TRP A 159 9.04 11.03 -10.84
CA TRP A 159 9.17 11.21 -12.29
C TRP A 159 9.59 12.63 -12.69
N ILE A 160 9.08 13.66 -12.01
CA ILE A 160 9.51 15.04 -12.27
C ILE A 160 11.00 15.20 -11.96
N ILE A 161 11.44 14.70 -10.80
CA ILE A 161 12.86 14.75 -10.39
C ILE A 161 13.71 13.93 -11.36
N PHE A 162 13.22 12.78 -11.83
CA PHE A 162 13.86 11.98 -12.87
C PHE A 162 14.06 12.74 -14.18
N VAL A 163 13.00 13.37 -14.71
CA VAL A 163 13.06 14.11 -15.98
C VAL A 163 14.03 15.28 -15.88
N ILE A 164 13.97 16.04 -14.78
CA ILE A 164 14.91 17.14 -14.51
C ILE A 164 16.34 16.58 -14.38
N GLY A 165 16.50 15.46 -13.68
CA GLY A 165 17.79 14.78 -13.50
C GLY A 165 18.42 14.35 -14.81
N ILE A 166 17.66 13.69 -15.70
CA ILE A 166 18.15 13.31 -17.04
C ILE A 166 18.51 14.55 -17.86
N ALA A 167 17.65 15.58 -17.88
CA ALA A 167 17.94 16.79 -18.65
C ALA A 167 19.24 17.46 -18.19
N PHE A 168 19.50 17.46 -16.87
CA PHE A 168 20.74 17.98 -16.31
C PHE A 168 21.95 17.12 -16.70
N VAL A 169 21.86 15.80 -16.57
CA VAL A 169 22.96 14.87 -16.92
C VAL A 169 23.28 14.92 -18.42
N SER A 170 22.26 14.95 -19.29
CA SER A 170 22.44 15.05 -20.74
C SER A 170 22.95 16.41 -21.22
N GLY A 171 22.78 17.47 -20.42
CA GLY A 171 23.26 18.81 -20.72
C GLY A 171 24.76 19.03 -20.45
N VAL A 172 25.42 18.10 -19.76
CA VAL A 172 26.87 18.19 -19.46
C VAL A 172 27.66 17.50 -20.56
N SER A 173 28.15 18.28 -21.53
CA SER A 173 29.05 17.79 -22.58
C SER A 173 30.42 17.43 -21.97
N GLY A 174 30.78 16.14 -21.98
CA GLY A 174 32.08 15.65 -21.49
C GLY A 174 32.02 14.67 -20.31
N GLY A 175 30.82 14.27 -19.88
CA GLY A 175 30.62 13.38 -18.73
C GLY A 175 30.56 14.14 -17.40
N LEU A 176 29.96 13.52 -16.39
CA LEU A 176 29.85 14.11 -15.05
C LEU A 176 31.21 14.12 -14.35
N SER A 177 31.59 15.25 -13.76
CA SER A 177 32.72 15.28 -12.83
C SER A 177 32.42 14.43 -11.58
N SER A 178 33.45 13.98 -10.86
CA SER A 178 33.26 13.18 -9.64
C SER A 178 32.38 13.89 -8.60
N SER A 179 32.49 15.22 -8.46
CA SER A 179 31.65 15.99 -7.54
C SER A 179 30.20 16.08 -8.01
N GLN A 180 29.96 16.18 -9.33
CA GLN A 180 28.61 16.19 -9.89
C GLN A 180 27.93 14.82 -9.76
N SER A 181 28.66 13.72 -9.98
CA SER A 181 28.14 12.36 -9.80
C SER A 181 27.70 12.09 -8.36
N ILE A 182 28.50 12.52 -7.37
CA ILE A 182 28.16 12.43 -5.95
C ILE A 182 26.89 13.25 -5.64
N ALA A 183 26.80 14.48 -6.17
CA ALA A 183 25.63 15.34 -5.96
C ALA A 183 24.34 14.73 -6.56
N VAL A 184 24.42 14.18 -7.77
CA VAL A 184 23.27 13.51 -8.44
C VAL A 184 22.83 12.28 -7.64
N THR A 185 23.79 11.49 -7.16
CA THR A 185 23.50 10.31 -6.30
C THR A 185 22.80 10.73 -5.02
N PHE A 186 23.34 11.75 -4.33
CA PHE A 186 22.76 12.27 -3.10
C PHE A 186 21.34 12.81 -3.30
N ILE A 187 21.12 13.64 -4.33
CA ILE A 187 19.80 14.21 -4.62
C ILE A 187 18.79 13.10 -4.93
N SER A 188 19.19 12.10 -5.74
CA SER A 188 18.30 11.01 -6.12
C SER A 188 17.87 10.18 -4.90
N MET A 189 18.83 9.81 -4.04
CA MET A 189 18.52 9.02 -2.86
C MET A 189 17.77 9.81 -1.79
N ALA A 190 18.14 11.07 -1.55
CA ALA A 190 17.41 11.95 -0.66
C ALA A 190 15.96 12.15 -1.13
N SER A 191 15.75 12.28 -2.44
CA SER A 191 14.41 12.38 -3.03
C SER A 191 13.59 11.12 -2.79
N LEU A 192 14.17 9.92 -2.98
CA LEU A 192 13.50 8.66 -2.64
C LEU A 192 13.09 8.64 -1.17
N ILE A 193 14.02 8.91 -0.24
CA ILE A 193 13.73 8.90 1.20
C ILE A 193 12.60 9.87 1.54
N VAL A 194 12.68 11.11 1.08
CA VAL A 194 11.69 12.15 1.39
C VAL A 194 10.31 11.80 0.82
N VAL A 195 10.24 11.32 -0.42
CA VAL A 195 8.96 10.94 -1.05
C VAL A 195 8.36 9.74 -0.32
N PHE A 196 9.11 8.66 -0.09
CA PHE A 196 8.59 7.48 0.58
C PHE A 196 8.21 7.76 2.05
N ALA A 197 9.01 8.55 2.79
CA ALA A 197 8.70 8.92 4.16
C ALA A 197 7.44 9.79 4.25
N SER A 198 7.34 10.85 3.43
CA SER A 198 6.17 11.74 3.43
C SER A 198 4.89 11.03 2.98
N MET A 199 4.97 10.16 1.97
CA MET A 199 3.86 9.29 1.59
C MET A 199 3.45 8.37 2.74
N GLY A 200 4.41 7.68 3.35
CA GLY A 200 4.18 6.74 4.43
C GLY A 200 3.47 7.41 5.61
N ILE A 201 4.01 8.54 6.07
CA ILE A 201 3.45 9.36 7.14
C ILE A 201 2.04 9.85 6.79
N THR A 202 1.85 10.41 5.60
CA THR A 202 0.54 10.95 5.18
C THR A 202 -0.53 9.87 5.09
N MET A 203 -0.18 8.68 4.58
CA MET A 203 -1.10 7.55 4.51
C MET A 203 -1.49 7.06 5.91
N MET A 204 -0.53 6.98 6.84
CA MET A 204 -0.81 6.62 8.24
C MET A 204 -1.71 7.65 8.91
N PHE A 205 -1.41 8.95 8.81
CA PHE A 205 -2.27 9.99 9.39
C PHE A 205 -3.70 9.98 8.83
N LYS A 206 -3.85 9.82 7.51
CA LYS A 206 -5.17 9.71 6.88
C LYS A 206 -5.92 8.46 7.33
N SER A 207 -5.22 7.32 7.49
CA SER A 207 -5.84 6.11 8.02
C SER A 207 -6.37 6.33 9.44
N THR A 208 -5.59 6.98 10.32
CA THR A 208 -6.04 7.30 11.68
C THR A 208 -7.23 8.25 11.68
N LYS A 209 -7.23 9.27 10.82
CA LYS A 209 -8.35 10.21 10.72
C LYS A 209 -9.63 9.52 10.24
N GLU A 210 -9.54 8.63 9.25
CA GLU A 210 -10.68 7.82 8.79
C GLU A 210 -11.23 6.93 9.90
N PHE A 211 -10.36 6.31 10.70
CA PHE A 211 -10.77 5.53 11.86
C PHE A 211 -11.49 6.36 12.93
N VAL A 212 -10.98 7.56 13.26
CA VAL A 212 -11.59 8.45 14.25
C VAL A 212 -13.00 8.88 13.82
N VAL A 213 -13.17 9.26 12.55
CA VAL A 213 -14.48 9.65 12.02
C VAL A 213 -15.47 8.49 12.05
N ASP A 214 -15.05 7.28 11.65
CA ASP A 214 -15.92 6.10 11.73
C ASP A 214 -16.25 5.74 13.19
N PHE A 215 -15.31 5.89 14.12
CA PHE A 215 -15.55 5.68 15.55
C PHE A 215 -16.54 6.68 16.14
N GLU A 216 -16.38 7.98 15.84
CA GLU A 216 -17.32 9.03 16.27
C GLU A 216 -18.73 8.77 15.74
N ASN A 217 -18.87 8.33 14.49
CA ASN A 217 -20.17 8.00 13.91
C ASN A 217 -20.84 6.83 14.64
N VAL A 218 -20.07 5.81 15.04
CA VAL A 218 -20.57 4.69 15.84
C VAL A 218 -20.98 5.16 17.23
N MET A 219 -20.15 5.96 17.90
CA MET A 219 -20.45 6.50 19.22
C MET A 219 -21.71 7.36 19.23
N ARG A 220 -21.87 8.28 18.26
CA ARG A 220 -23.09 9.09 18.12
C ARG A 220 -24.33 8.25 17.84
N ALA A 221 -24.19 7.16 17.07
CA ALA A 221 -25.30 6.24 16.84
C ALA A 221 -25.73 5.48 18.12
N ILE A 222 -24.78 5.19 19.01
CA ILE A 222 -25.03 4.58 20.32
C ILE A 222 -25.68 5.60 21.27
N GLU A 223 -25.13 6.82 21.35
CA GLU A 223 -25.66 7.92 22.18
C GLU A 223 -27.06 8.36 21.76
N GLY A 224 -27.35 8.39 20.45
CA GLY A 224 -28.67 8.77 19.94
C GLY A 224 -29.75 7.68 20.05
N ARG A 225 -29.39 6.43 20.38
CA ARG A 225 -30.31 5.29 20.53
C ARG A 225 -29.84 4.28 21.60
N PRO A 226 -29.72 4.70 22.87
CA PRO A 226 -29.17 3.86 23.94
C PRO A 226 -29.97 2.56 24.16
N GLU A 227 -31.30 2.60 23.96
CA GLU A 227 -32.18 1.45 24.14
C GLU A 227 -31.94 0.29 23.17
N LEU A 228 -31.46 0.56 21.95
CA LEU A 228 -31.12 -0.48 20.97
C LEU A 228 -29.74 -1.09 21.24
N ALA A 229 -28.82 -0.30 21.79
CA ALA A 229 -27.49 -0.77 22.17
C ALA A 229 -27.57 -1.73 23.36
N VAL A 230 -28.34 -1.39 24.40
CA VAL A 230 -28.58 -2.26 25.57
C VAL A 230 -29.25 -3.57 25.14
N LYS A 231 -30.31 -3.50 24.31
CA LYS A 231 -31.02 -4.71 23.84
C LYS A 231 -30.14 -5.63 22.99
N ASN A 232 -29.27 -5.07 22.15
CA ASN A 232 -28.35 -5.85 21.33
C ASN A 232 -27.19 -6.43 22.15
N PHE A 233 -26.73 -5.71 23.18
CA PHE A 233 -25.73 -6.19 24.13
C PHE A 233 -26.29 -7.33 24.98
N ASP A 234 -27.51 -7.19 25.53
CA ASP A 234 -28.20 -8.24 26.27
C ASP A 234 -28.47 -9.47 25.40
N ASN A 235 -28.82 -9.29 24.13
CA ASN A 235 -29.01 -10.40 23.19
C ASN A 235 -27.69 -11.10 22.82
N ALA A 236 -26.58 -10.35 22.72
CA ALA A 236 -25.25 -10.89 22.45
C ALA A 236 -24.66 -11.64 23.66
N VAL A 237 -24.85 -11.10 24.87
CA VAL A 237 -24.43 -11.74 26.14
C VAL A 237 -25.31 -12.95 26.46
N ALA A 238 -26.60 -12.92 26.14
CA ALA A 238 -27.52 -14.05 26.32
C ALA A 238 -27.40 -15.14 25.24
N GLY A 239 -26.50 -14.99 24.26
CA GLY A 239 -26.29 -15.97 23.18
C GLY A 239 -27.53 -16.23 22.31
N LYS A 240 -28.51 -15.31 22.28
CA LYS A 240 -29.75 -15.51 21.52
C LYS A 240 -29.53 -15.07 20.07
N PRO A 241 -29.68 -15.97 19.08
CA PRO A 241 -29.48 -15.61 17.69
C PRO A 241 -30.53 -14.57 17.25
N HIS A 242 -30.06 -13.54 16.54
CA HIS A 242 -30.87 -12.54 15.88
C HIS A 242 -31.87 -13.23 14.92
N ARG A 243 -33.10 -13.47 15.38
CA ARG A 243 -34.22 -13.87 14.53
C ARG A 243 -34.72 -12.66 13.75
N SER A 244 -33.99 -12.25 12.72
CA SER A 244 -34.55 -11.41 11.66
C SER A 244 -34.81 -12.29 10.42
N ALA A 245 -35.97 -12.10 9.81
CA ALA A 245 -36.43 -12.70 8.55
C ALA A 245 -36.96 -14.16 8.57
N ARG A 246 -38.00 -14.41 9.38
CA ARG A 246 -39.00 -15.46 9.05
C ARG A 246 -40.42 -14.88 9.13
N ARG A 247 -40.69 -13.85 8.32
CA ARG A 247 -42.04 -13.26 8.22
C ARG A 247 -42.51 -12.89 6.80
N SER A 248 -41.79 -13.25 5.74
CA SER A 248 -42.15 -12.87 4.36
C SER A 248 -42.53 -14.00 3.39
N SER A 249 -42.64 -15.29 3.77
CA SER A 249 -43.08 -16.34 2.83
C SER A 249 -44.27 -17.21 3.26
N ALA A 250 -44.89 -16.95 4.42
CA ALA A 250 -46.10 -17.67 4.86
C ALA A 250 -47.43 -17.04 4.34
N LYS A 251 -47.37 -16.12 3.36
CA LYS A 251 -48.54 -15.56 2.66
C LYS A 251 -48.35 -15.72 1.14
N GLY A 252 -48.49 -16.94 0.66
CA GLY A 252 -48.44 -17.24 -0.78
C GLY A 252 -48.95 -18.64 -1.17
N SER A 253 -49.46 -19.41 -0.21
CA SER A 253 -50.04 -20.73 -0.42
C SER A 253 -51.51 -20.69 0.02
N LYS A 254 -52.36 -20.17 -0.87
CA LYS A 254 -53.83 -20.41 -0.94
C LYS A 254 -54.45 -19.52 -2.02
N SER A 255 -54.18 -19.84 -3.29
CA SER A 255 -55.14 -19.58 -4.38
C SER A 255 -54.74 -20.40 -5.60
N ARG A 256 -55.10 -21.68 -5.58
CA ARG A 256 -55.14 -22.54 -6.76
C ARG A 256 -56.46 -23.30 -6.71
N LYS A 257 -57.50 -22.78 -7.37
CA LYS A 257 -58.62 -23.56 -7.93
C LYS A 257 -59.58 -22.65 -8.73
N ARG A 258 -59.94 -23.13 -9.93
CA ARG A 258 -61.00 -22.69 -10.85
C ARG A 258 -60.66 -21.45 -11.70
N LYS A 259 -60.78 -21.45 -13.03
CA LYS A 259 -61.53 -22.30 -13.97
C LYS A 259 -60.84 -22.25 -15.34
N SER A 260 -60.79 -23.40 -16.00
CA SER A 260 -60.75 -23.52 -17.46
C SER A 260 -62.10 -23.09 -18.04
N ARG A 261 -62.04 -22.27 -19.08
CA ARG A 261 -62.88 -22.35 -20.28
C ARG A 261 -62.23 -21.49 -21.36
#